data_AF-A0A8S9SHK7-F1
#
_entry.id   AF-A0A8S9SHK7-F1
#
_cell.length_a   1.000
_cell.length_b   1.000
_cell.length_c   1.000
_cell.angle_alpha   90.00
_cell.angle_beta   90.00
_cell.angle_gamma   90.00
#
_symmetry.space_group_name_H-M   'P 1'
#
loop_
_entity.id
_entity.type
_entity.pdbx_description
1 polymer ?
#
loop_
_entity_poly.entity_id
_entity_poly.type
_entity_poly.pdbx_seq_one_letter_code
_entity_poly.pdbx_strand_id
1 'polypeptide(L)' 'MRPWISKKIMEFLGEEEATLVDFIVLNTQQHVQAAQMLELLQSILDEEAEMFVLKMWRMLIFEIKRVEAGVPVKSKA' A
#
# COMPACT_ATOMS: atom_id res chain seq x y z
N MET A 1 -6.78 2.16 2.46
CA MET A 1 -5.38 1.75 2.20
C MET A 1 -4.68 1.26 3.46
N ARG A 2 -4.48 2.08 4.52
CA ARG A 2 -3.69 1.71 5.72
C ARG A 2 -4.03 0.35 6.36
N PRO A 3 -5.31 -0.04 6.59
CA PRO A 3 -5.61 -1.37 7.15
C PRO A 3 -5.17 -2.53 6.26
N TRP A 4 -5.25 -2.36 4.94
CA TRP A 4 -4.78 -3.36 3.98
C TRP A 4 -3.26 -3.47 3.99
N ILE A 5 -2.55 -2.32 4.02
CA ILE A 5 -1.09 -2.27 4.12
C ILE A 5 -0.63 -2.97 5.41
N SER A 6 -1.23 -2.61 6.55
CA SER A 6 -0.88 -3.20 7.86
C SER A 6 -1.05 -4.72 7.85
N LYS A 7 -2.17 -5.21 7.32
CA LYS A 7 -2.42 -6.64 7.18
C LYS A 7 -1.36 -7.33 6.30
N LYS A 8 -0.97 -6.71 5.19
CA LYS A 8 0.02 -7.28 4.28
C LYS A 8 1.41 -7.32 4.88
N ILE A 9 1.82 -6.27 5.59
CA ILE A 9 3.10 -6.24 6.30
C ILE A 9 3.15 -7.34 7.38
N MET A 10 2.09 -7.49 8.18
CA MET A 10 1.97 -8.60 9.14
C MET A 10 2.07 -9.98 8.46
N GLU A 11 1.44 -10.16 7.29
CA GLU A 11 1.52 -11.42 6.54
C GLU A 11 2.92 -11.71 6.00
N PHE A 12 3.70 -10.69 5.63
CA PHE A 12 5.06 -10.87 5.10
C PHE A 12 6.11 -11.06 6.20
N LEU A 13 6.02 -10.30 7.29
CA LEU A 13 7.03 -10.28 8.34
C LEU A 13 6.70 -11.23 9.51
N GLY A 14 5.43 -11.66 9.62
CA GLY A 14 4.96 -12.44 10.76
C GLY A 14 4.74 -11.62 12.03
N GLU A 15 4.99 -10.30 11.98
CA GLU A 15 4.85 -9.37 13.11
C GLU A 15 4.34 -8.00 12.67
N GLU A 16 3.81 -7.25 13.64
CA GLU A 16 3.29 -5.91 13.40
C GLU A 16 4.42 -4.90 13.29
N GLU A 17 4.65 -4.38 12.08
CA GLU A 17 5.64 -3.33 11.85
C GLU A 17 4.98 -1.98 11.53
N ALA A 18 4.56 -1.28 12.58
CA ALA A 18 3.89 0.02 12.46
C ALA A 18 4.75 1.08 11.76
N THR A 19 6.08 1.04 11.97
CA THR A 19 7.01 2.00 11.37
C THR A 19 7.07 1.85 9.84
N LEU A 20 7.10 0.62 9.33
CA LEU A 20 7.07 0.33 7.91
C LEU A 20 5.71 0.70 7.29
N VAL A 21 4.61 0.44 8.00
CA VAL A 21 3.27 0.84 7.56
C VAL A 21 3.20 2.36 7.40
N ASP A 22 3.68 3.12 8.38
CA ASP A 22 3.65 4.58 8.34
C ASP A 22 4.59 5.14 7.27
N PHE A 23 5.75 4.51 7.07
CA PHE A 23 6.66 4.83 5.97
C PHE A 23 5.98 4.68 4.60
N ILE A 24 5.29 3.56 4.35
CA ILE A 24 4.57 3.32 3.08
C ILE A 24 3.45 4.35 2.89
N VAL A 25 2.68 4.64 3.95
CA VAL A 25 1.60 5.62 3.90
C VAL A 25 2.14 7.01 3.58
N LEU A 26 3.23 7.43 4.22
CA LEU A 26 3.87 8.74 4.00
C LEU A 26 4.37 8.87 2.56
N ASN A 27 5.11 7.88 2.04
CA ASN A 27 5.61 7.91 0.66
C ASN A 27 4.45 7.96 -0.36
N THR A 28 3.35 7.25 -0.07
CA THR A 28 2.13 7.32 -0.90
C THR A 28 1.52 8.72 -0.89
N GLN A 29 1.46 9.39 0.27
CA GLN A 29 0.97 10.76 0.39
C GLN A 29 1.89 11.78 -0.29
N GLN A 30 3.20 11.50 -0.37
CA GLN A 30 4.19 12.30 -1.07
C GLN A 30 4.19 12.06 -2.59
N HIS A 31 3.25 11.28 -3.12
CA HIS A 31 3.14 10.98 -4.55
C HIS A 31 4.41 10.36 -5.14
N VAL A 32 5.12 9.55 -4.35
CA VAL A 32 6.25 8.75 -4.82
C VAL A 32 5.82 7.84 -5.97
N GLN A 33 6.69 7.68 -6.97
CA GLN A 33 6.41 6.84 -8.13
C GLN A 33 6.44 5.35 -7.77
N ALA A 34 5.71 4.52 -8.52
CA ALA A 34 5.63 3.07 -8.29
C ALA A 34 7.01 2.40 -8.30
N ALA A 35 7.86 2.76 -9.26
CA ALA A 35 9.21 2.23 -9.38
C ALA A 35 10.06 2.56 -8.15
N GLN A 36 9.98 3.79 -7.67
CA GLN A 36 10.71 4.21 -6.46
C GLN A 36 10.18 3.51 -5.20
N MET A 37 8.85 3.35 -5.06
CA MET A 37 8.32 2.55 -3.94
C MET A 37 8.78 1.10 -4.02
N LEU A 38 8.81 0.51 -5.22
CA LEU A 38 9.31 -0.85 -5.42
C LEU A 38 10.76 -0.96 -4.97
N GLU A 39 11.64 -0.07 -5.43
CA GLU A 39 13.05 -0.05 -5.01
C GLU A 39 13.20 0.03 -3.48
N LEU A 40 12.44 0.92 -2.83
CA LEU A 40 12.48 1.09 -1.37
C LEU A 40 12.00 -0.16 -0.61
N LEU A 41 10.99 -0.85 -1.13
CA LEU A 41 10.44 -2.05 -0.49
C LEU A 41 11.18 -3.33 -0.86
N GLN A 42 11.87 -3.36 -2.00
CA GLN A 42 12.67 -4.49 -2.45
C GLN A 42 13.78 -4.82 -1.45
N SER A 43 14.36 -3.83 -0.77
CA SER A 43 15.39 -4.07 0.26
C SER A 43 14.86 -4.59 1.59
N ILE A 44 13.54 -4.64 1.77
CA ILE A 44 12.87 -5.03 3.03
C ILE A 44 12.07 -6.31 2.84
N LEU A 45 11.37 -6.43 1.71
CA LEU A 45 10.42 -7.49 1.40
C LEU A 45 10.90 -8.38 0.25
N ASP A 46 12.14 -8.25 -0.22
CA ASP A 46 12.73 -9.06 -1.30
C ASP A 46 11.74 -9.36 -2.45
N GLU A 47 11.57 -10.62 -2.83
CA GLU A 47 10.75 -11.06 -3.97
C GLU A 47 9.25 -10.72 -3.80
N GLU A 48 8.77 -10.56 -2.56
CA GLU A 48 7.38 -10.21 -2.25
C GLU A 48 7.05 -8.74 -2.58
N ALA A 49 8.05 -7.87 -2.70
CA ALA A 49 7.88 -6.44 -2.91
C ALA A 49 7.14 -6.12 -4.22
N GLU A 50 7.49 -6.77 -5.33
CA GLU A 50 6.90 -6.51 -6.65
C GLU A 50 5.39 -6.73 -6.65
N MET A 51 4.96 -7.90 -6.17
CA MET A 51 3.56 -8.26 -6.10
C MET A 51 2.78 -7.42 -5.09
N PHE A 52 3.44 -7.01 -4.00
CA PHE A 52 2.85 -6.08 -3.03
C PHE A 52 2.60 -4.71 -3.66
N VAL A 53 3.61 -4.09 -4.26
CA VAL A 53 3.52 -2.76 -4.89
C VAL A 53 2.50 -2.77 -6.03
N LEU A 54 2.50 -3.80 -6.87
CA LEU A 54 1.54 -3.95 -7.96
C LEU A 54 0.10 -4.01 -7.46
N LYS A 55 -0.18 -4.78 -6.39
CA LYS A 55 -1.51 -4.82 -5.77
C LYS A 55 -1.86 -3.48 -5.11
N MET A 56 -0.92 -2.86 -4.43
CA MET A 56 -1.12 -1.58 -3.77
C MET A 56 -1.45 -0.48 -4.79
N TRP A 57 -0.74 -0.42 -5.92
CA TRP A 57 -1.00 0.55 -6.97
C TRP A 57 -2.36 0.35 -7.64
N ARG A 58 -2.74 -0.90 -7.90
CA ARG A 58 -4.10 -1.21 -8.40
C ARG A 58 -5.18 -0.71 -7.45
N MET A 59 -4.99 -0.91 -6.14
CA MET A 59 -5.91 -0.38 -5.13
C MET A 59 -5.91 1.15 -5.14
N LEU A 60 -4.75 1.81 -5.15
CA LEU A 60 -4.65 3.26 -5.16
C LEU A 60 -5.38 3.88 -6.37
N ILE A 61 -5.12 3.35 -7.58
CA ILE A 61 -5.79 3.80 -8.81
C ILE A 61 -7.30 3.60 -8.71
N PHE A 62 -7.74 2.43 -8.24
CA PHE A 62 -9.16 2.15 -8.05
C PHE A 62 -9.83 3.13 -7.07
N GLU A 63 -9.20 3.38 -5.92
CA GLU A 63 -9.71 4.29 -4.89
C GLU A 63 -9.81 5.72 -5.42
N ILE A 64 -8.82 6.19 -6.19
CA ILE A 64 -8.83 7.49 -6.86
C ILE A 64 -9.99 7.56 -7.85
N LYS A 65 -10.08 6.59 -8.78
CA LYS A 65 -11.15 6.55 -9.80
C LYS A 65 -12.54 6.47 -9.19
N ARG A 66 -12.69 5.74 -8.08
CA ARG A 66 -13.96 5.63 -7.35
C ARG A 66 -14.38 6.99 -6.77
N VAL A 67 -13.45 7.73 -6.18
CA VAL A 67 -13.72 9.08 -5.64
C VAL A 67 -14.03 10.06 -6.77
N GLU A 68 -13.28 10.03 -7.88
CA GLU A 68 -13.56 10.82 -9.08
C GLU A 68 -14.97 10.54 -9.65
N ALA A 69 -15.43 9.29 -9.57
CA ALA A 69 -16.77 8.88 -9.99
C ALA A 69 -17.88 9.20 -8.96
N GLY A 70 -17.55 9.80 -7.81
CA GLY A 70 -18.52 10.13 -6.75
C GLY A 70 -19.11 8.93 -6.02
N VAL A 71 -18.47 7.75 -6.09
CA VAL A 71 -18.96 6.53 -5.44
C VAL A 71 -18.45 6.46 -3.99
N PRO A 72 -19.33 6.47 -2.98
CA PRO A 72 -18.91 6.47 -1.58
C PRO A 72 -18.30 5.13 -1.17
N VAL A 73 -17.40 5.16 -0.18
CA VAL A 73 -16.89 3.94 0.46
C VAL A 73 -18.05 3.28 1.18
N LYS A 74 -18.37 2.02 0.83
CA LYS A 74 -19.29 1.22 1.65
C LYS A 74 -18.60 0.94 2.98
N SER A 75 -19.04 1.59 4.05
CA SER A 75 -18.67 1.21 5.41
C SER A 75 -19.10 -0.24 5.63
N LYS A 76 -18.15 -1.14 5.88
CA LYS A 76 -18.49 -2.44 6.46
C LYS A 76 -18.95 -2.14 7.89
N ALA A 77 -20.24 -2.31 8.14
CA ALA A 77 -20.82 -2.37 9.48
C ALA A 77 -20.25 -3.58 10.23
#